data_AF-A0A2N2PTQ5-F1
#
_entry.id   AF-A0A2N2PTQ5-F1
#
_cell.length_a   1.000
_cell.length_b   1.000
_cell.length_c   1.000
_cell.angle_alpha   90.00
_cell.angle_beta   90.00
_cell.angle_gamma   90.00
#
_symmetry.space_group_name_H-M   'P 1'
#
loop_
_entity.id
_entity.type
_entity.pdbx_description
1 polymer ?
#
loop_
_entity_poly.entity_id
_entity_poly.type
_entity_poly.pdbx_seq_one_letter_code
_entity_poly.pdbx_strand_id
1 'polypeptide(L)'
;MATAALILAIISLLIAYLAVRRTGALDERLSRANSSLQELRADLSETREKLDARLVDLRVELRRQAGQLKFDPRMTIAEALTVHPRVAEVLASFHLGGCSECAISDVDTLAGACQSYGIDQNALMTALAELVEPAAAAVKPINILEKRVNL
;
A
#
# COMPACT_ATOMS: atom_id res chain seq x y z
N MET A 1 -44.96 -65.74 -21.37
CA MET A 1 -45.17 -64.28 -21.52
C MET A 1 -45.04 -63.53 -20.19
N ALA A 2 -45.76 -63.92 -19.13
CA ALA A 2 -45.70 -63.24 -17.83
C ALA A 2 -44.30 -63.26 -17.16
N THR A 3 -43.55 -64.36 -17.30
CA THR A 3 -42.20 -64.50 -16.72
C THR A 3 -41.18 -63.53 -17.33
N ALA A 4 -41.25 -63.29 -18.64
CA ALA A 4 -40.36 -62.35 -19.33
C ALA A 4 -40.59 -60.88 -18.87
N ALA A 5 -41.85 -60.50 -18.66
CA ALA A 5 -42.21 -59.18 -18.16
C ALA A 5 -41.71 -58.95 -16.72
N LEU A 6 -41.79 -59.99 -15.87
CA LEU A 6 -41.33 -59.94 -14.49
C LEU A 6 -39.80 -59.80 -14.41
N ILE A 7 -39.07 -60.51 -15.27
CA ILE A 7 -37.61 -60.41 -15.38
C ILE A 7 -37.20 -58.99 -15.79
N LEU A 8 -37.86 -58.40 -16.78
CA LEU A 8 -37.57 -57.02 -17.22
C LEU A 8 -37.82 -55.98 -16.12
N ALA A 9 -38.90 -56.14 -15.34
CA ALA A 9 -39.21 -55.25 -14.22
C ALA A 9 -38.16 -55.36 -13.09
N ILE A 10 -37.65 -56.56 -12.81
CA ILE A 10 -36.60 -56.75 -11.82
C ILE A 10 -35.30 -56.11 -12.30
N ILE A 11 -34.95 -56.28 -13.58
CA ILE A 11 -33.73 -55.70 -14.17
C ILE A 11 -33.79 -54.17 -14.12
N SER A 12 -34.92 -53.55 -14.48
CA SER A 12 -35.05 -52.08 -14.44
C SER A 12 -34.93 -51.54 -13.02
N LEU A 13 -35.55 -52.20 -12.04
CA LEU A 13 -35.45 -51.83 -10.63
C LEU A 13 -34.00 -51.96 -10.12
N LEU A 14 -33.29 -53.01 -10.53
CA LEU A 14 -31.92 -53.29 -10.11
C LEU A 14 -30.95 -52.27 -10.73
N ILE A 15 -31.15 -51.88 -11.98
CA ILE A 15 -30.38 -50.80 -12.64
C ILE A 15 -30.64 -49.45 -11.95
N ALA A 16 -31.91 -49.12 -11.66
CA ALA A 16 -32.25 -47.90 -10.95
C ALA A 16 -31.60 -47.86 -9.55
N TYR A 17 -31.62 -48.98 -8.83
CA TYR A 17 -30.99 -49.10 -7.52
C TYR A 17 -29.46 -48.92 -7.60
N LEU A 18 -28.80 -49.53 -8.58
CA LEU A 18 -27.36 -49.37 -8.80
C LEU A 18 -26.98 -47.94 -9.22
N ALA A 19 -27.83 -47.27 -10.00
CA ALA A 19 -27.63 -45.88 -10.40
C ALA A 19 -27.66 -44.95 -9.18
N VAL A 20 -28.66 -45.10 -8.30
CA VAL A 20 -28.79 -44.31 -7.06
C VAL A 20 -27.62 -44.57 -6.10
N ARG A 21 -27.14 -45.82 -6.01
CA ARG A 21 -25.93 -46.11 -5.22
C ARG A 21 -24.67 -45.46 -5.77
N ARG A 22 -24.55 -45.30 -7.10
CA ARG A 22 -23.40 -44.63 -7.73
C ARG A 22 -23.46 -43.11 -7.61
N THR A 23 -24.64 -42.49 -7.64
CA THR A 23 -24.77 -41.03 -7.55
C THR A 23 -24.36 -40.50 -6.18
N GLY A 24 -24.67 -41.22 -5.10
CA GLY A 24 -24.31 -40.79 -3.74
C GLY A 24 -22.80 -40.59 -3.54
N ALA A 25 -21.95 -41.42 -4.18
CA ALA A 25 -20.49 -41.29 -4.07
C ALA A 25 -19.93 -40.09 -4.86
N LEU A 26 -20.64 -39.60 -5.89
CA LEU A 26 -20.26 -38.41 -6.66
C LEU A 26 -20.69 -37.13 -5.95
N ASP A 27 -21.89 -37.12 -5.36
CA ASP A 27 -22.40 -36.00 -4.57
C ASP A 27 -21.48 -35.69 -3.39
N GLU A 28 -20.96 -36.73 -2.74
CA GLU A 28 -20.05 -36.55 -1.61
C GLU A 28 -18.74 -35.87 -2.02
N ARG A 29 -18.19 -36.22 -3.20
CA ARG A 29 -16.97 -35.58 -3.74
C ARG A 29 -17.23 -34.14 -4.16
N LEU A 30 -18.38 -33.87 -4.77
CA LEU A 30 -18.77 -32.51 -5.17
C LEU A 30 -18.98 -31.63 -3.94
N SER A 31 -19.60 -32.17 -2.88
CA SER A 31 -19.77 -31.44 -1.62
C SER A 31 -18.43 -31.07 -0.98
N ARG A 32 -17.45 -31.99 -0.95
CA ARG A 32 -16.10 -31.73 -0.43
C ARG A 32 -15.32 -30.73 -1.28
N ALA A 33 -15.44 -30.83 -2.61
CA ALA A 33 -14.82 -29.87 -3.51
C ALA A 33 -15.41 -28.46 -3.30
N ASN A 34 -16.73 -28.36 -3.19
CA ASN A 34 -17.41 -27.09 -2.98
C ASN A 34 -17.05 -26.46 -1.62
N SER A 35 -17.00 -27.26 -0.55
CA SER A 35 -16.57 -26.77 0.77
C SER A 35 -15.12 -26.29 0.74
N SER A 36 -14.22 -27.01 0.06
CA SER A 36 -12.81 -26.58 -0.08
C SER A 36 -12.66 -25.27 -0.85
N LEU A 37 -13.50 -25.01 -1.86
CA LEU A 37 -13.51 -23.75 -2.60
C LEU A 37 -14.03 -22.59 -1.73
N GLN A 38 -15.02 -22.85 -0.87
CA GLN A 38 -15.53 -21.86 0.06
C GLN A 38 -14.47 -21.49 1.10
N GLU A 39 -13.76 -22.47 1.65
CA GLU A 39 -12.67 -22.27 2.60
C GLU A 39 -11.51 -21.48 1.98
N LEU A 40 -11.05 -21.84 0.77
CA LEU A 40 -10.03 -21.10 0.03
C LEU A 40 -10.42 -19.65 -0.25
N ARG A 41 -11.70 -19.39 -0.57
CA ARG A 41 -12.19 -18.02 -0.78
C ARG A 41 -12.17 -17.21 0.51
N ALA A 42 -12.53 -17.82 1.64
CA ALA A 42 -12.45 -17.17 2.94
C ALA A 42 -11.00 -16.79 3.27
N ASP A 43 -10.06 -17.72 3.08
CA ASP A 43 -8.64 -17.52 3.37
C ASP A 43 -8.01 -16.42 2.47
N LEU A 44 -8.41 -16.37 1.19
CA LEU A 44 -8.03 -15.29 0.27
C LEU A 44 -8.58 -13.93 0.71
N SER A 45 -9.84 -13.89 1.17
CA SER A 45 -10.44 -12.66 1.64
C SER A 45 -9.73 -12.11 2.88
N GLU A 46 -9.36 -12.99 3.81
CA GLU A 46 -8.60 -12.63 5.00
C GLU A 46 -7.17 -12.17 4.65
N THR A 47 -6.52 -12.85 3.71
CA THR A 47 -5.19 -12.46 3.24
C THR A 47 -5.22 -11.08 2.56
N ARG A 48 -6.26 -10.83 1.76
CA ARG A 48 -6.46 -9.54 1.10
C ARG A 48 -6.68 -8.42 2.13
N GLU A 49 -7.53 -8.65 3.13
CA GLU A 49 -7.77 -7.68 4.20
C GLU A 49 -6.49 -7.37 4.98
N LYS A 50 -5.69 -8.39 5.32
CA LYS A 50 -4.39 -8.21 5.96
C LYS A 50 -3.42 -7.40 5.10
N LEU A 51 -3.37 -7.65 3.79
CA LEU A 51 -2.54 -6.88 2.87
C LEU A 51 -3.00 -5.43 2.77
N ASP A 52 -4.31 -5.19 2.67
CA ASP A 52 -4.86 -3.83 2.62
C ASP A 52 -4.56 -3.06 3.92
N ALA A 53 -4.70 -3.71 5.08
CA ALA A 53 -4.32 -3.13 6.36
C ALA A 53 -2.81 -2.80 6.42
N ARG A 54 -1.95 -3.71 5.97
CA ARG A 54 -0.49 -3.49 5.88
C ARG A 54 -0.15 -2.33 4.93
N LEU A 55 -0.83 -2.20 3.80
CA LEU A 55 -0.62 -1.10 2.85
C LEU A 55 -1.05 0.24 3.42
N VAL A 56 -2.17 0.28 4.15
CA VAL A 56 -2.63 1.50 4.85
C VAL A 56 -1.61 1.91 5.91
N ASP A 57 -1.13 0.95 6.71
CA ASP A 57 -0.14 1.21 7.75
C ASP A 57 1.19 1.69 7.15
N LEU A 58 1.69 1.02 6.11
CA LEU A 58 2.85 1.48 5.35
C LEU A 58 2.64 2.87 4.75
N ARG A 59 1.45 3.20 4.26
CA ARG A 59 1.17 4.55 3.73
C ARG A 59 1.21 5.60 4.84
N VAL A 60 0.70 5.29 6.02
CA VAL A 60 0.74 6.20 7.17
C VAL A 60 2.18 6.37 7.66
N GLU A 61 2.93 5.28 7.76
CA GLU A 61 4.33 5.29 8.13
C GLU A 61 5.18 6.02 7.08
N LEU A 62 4.92 5.78 5.79
CA LEU A 62 5.52 6.57 4.71
C LEU A 62 5.14 8.04 4.80
N ARG A 63 3.91 8.42 5.18
CA ARG A 63 3.57 9.84 5.40
C ARG A 63 4.31 10.45 6.60
N ARG A 64 4.63 9.65 7.61
CA ARG A 64 5.44 10.07 8.76
C ARG A 64 6.93 10.15 8.42
N GLN A 65 7.43 9.18 7.67
CA GLN A 65 8.81 9.13 7.17
C GLN A 65 9.03 10.09 5.99
N ALA A 66 7.98 10.46 5.27
CA ALA A 66 7.98 11.41 4.16
C ALA A 66 8.08 12.88 4.61
N GLY A 67 8.85 13.10 5.65
CA GLY A 67 10.06 13.89 5.41
C GLY A 67 10.92 13.37 4.23
N GLN A 68 10.35 13.17 3.03
CA GLN A 68 10.99 12.65 1.80
C GLN A 68 10.30 13.11 0.50
N LEU A 69 9.61 14.24 0.50
CA LEU A 69 9.46 14.96 -0.77
C LEU A 69 10.80 15.65 -1.01
N LYS A 70 11.70 14.94 -1.69
CA LYS A 70 12.96 15.54 -2.14
C LYS A 70 12.59 16.74 -3.00
N PHE A 71 12.98 17.91 -2.53
CA PHE A 71 12.85 19.13 -3.28
C PHE A 71 13.71 19.02 -4.55
N ASP A 72 13.12 19.26 -5.72
CA ASP A 72 13.83 19.34 -6.99
C ASP A 72 13.97 20.82 -7.37
N PRO A 73 15.17 21.31 -7.75
CA PRO A 73 15.35 22.70 -8.15
C PRO A 73 14.52 23.12 -9.37
N ARG A 74 14.04 22.17 -10.18
CA ARG A 74 13.18 22.41 -11.35
C ARG A 74 11.70 22.55 -11.01
N MET A 75 11.28 22.18 -9.80
CA MET A 75 9.89 22.34 -9.38
C MET A 75 9.59 23.82 -9.12
N THR A 76 8.32 24.18 -9.30
CA THR A 76 7.80 25.52 -9.02
C THR A 76 7.71 25.80 -7.53
N ILE A 77 7.68 27.08 -7.16
CA ILE A 77 7.47 27.48 -5.76
C ILE A 77 6.10 26.99 -5.25
N ALA A 78 5.07 27.02 -6.10
CA ALA A 78 3.76 26.44 -5.78
C ALA A 78 3.85 24.93 -5.44
N GLU A 79 4.55 24.15 -6.25
CA GLU A 79 4.76 22.71 -5.99
C GLU A 79 5.53 22.49 -4.69
N ALA A 80 6.56 23.31 -4.43
CA ALA A 80 7.31 23.28 -3.17
C ALA A 80 6.43 23.53 -1.93
N LEU A 81 5.46 24.44 -2.02
CA LEU A 81 4.54 24.74 -0.92
C LEU A 81 3.52 23.61 -0.68
N THR A 82 3.15 22.86 -1.72
CA THR A 82 2.30 21.66 -1.57
C THR A 82 3.03 20.51 -0.86
N VAL A 83 4.37 20.51 -0.94
CA VAL A 83 5.21 19.49 -0.33
C VAL A 83 5.24 19.63 1.19
N HIS A 84 5.51 20.83 1.69
CA HIS A 84 5.63 21.07 3.13
C HIS A 84 5.27 22.52 3.48
N PRO A 85 4.35 22.78 4.44
CA PRO A 85 3.87 24.12 4.74
C PRO A 85 4.96 25.07 5.27
N ARG A 86 6.01 24.55 5.92
CA ARG A 86 7.17 25.34 6.39
C ARG A 86 8.12 25.80 5.28
N VAL A 87 7.89 25.41 4.02
CA VAL A 87 8.68 25.91 2.89
C VAL A 87 8.56 27.43 2.75
N ALA A 88 7.39 27.99 3.07
CA ALA A 88 7.19 29.44 3.09
C ALA A 88 8.14 30.16 4.08
N GLU A 89 8.43 29.55 5.23
CA GLU A 89 9.34 30.11 6.23
C GLU A 89 10.79 30.13 5.73
N VAL A 90 11.21 29.08 5.04
CA VAL A 90 12.55 28.99 4.45
C VAL A 90 12.67 29.95 3.28
N LEU A 91 11.69 30.02 2.37
CA LEU A 91 11.75 31.00 1.27
C LEU A 91 11.83 32.44 1.79
N ALA A 92 11.06 32.76 2.84
CA ALA A 92 11.11 34.08 3.47
C ALA A 92 12.49 34.41 4.09
N SER A 93 13.21 33.42 4.63
CA SER A 93 14.57 33.62 5.17
C SER A 93 15.61 33.91 4.07
N PHE A 94 15.35 33.46 2.84
CA PHE A 94 16.12 33.80 1.64
C PHE A 94 15.55 35.03 0.89
N HIS A 95 14.64 35.79 1.50
CA HIS A 95 13.97 36.95 0.92
C HIS A 95 13.10 36.65 -0.32
N LEU A 96 12.79 35.38 -0.57
CA LEU A 96 11.77 34.95 -1.51
C LEU A 96 10.44 34.98 -0.76
N GLY A 97 9.69 36.09 -0.85
CA GLY A 97 8.30 36.17 -0.34
C GLY A 97 8.00 36.97 0.91
N GLY A 98 8.93 37.80 1.36
CA GLY A 98 8.75 38.56 2.61
C GLY A 98 8.32 40.01 2.47
N CYS A 99 8.29 40.57 1.25
CA CYS A 99 8.04 42.00 1.04
C CYS A 99 6.69 42.21 0.35
N SER A 100 5.89 43.14 0.86
CA SER A 100 4.60 43.56 0.31
C SER A 100 4.64 43.99 -1.16
N GLU A 101 5.84 44.26 -1.70
CA GLU A 101 6.09 44.67 -3.08
C GLU A 101 6.74 43.57 -3.95
N CYS A 102 7.21 42.47 -3.35
CA CYS A 102 7.86 41.36 -4.07
C CYS A 102 6.90 40.18 -4.08
N ALA A 103 5.91 40.23 -4.97
CA ALA A 103 5.09 39.07 -5.26
C ALA A 103 6.02 37.95 -5.76
N ILE A 104 6.19 36.89 -4.97
CA ILE A 104 6.72 35.65 -5.50
C ILE A 104 5.83 35.26 -6.66
N SER A 105 6.44 35.07 -7.82
CA SER A 105 5.77 34.41 -8.93
C SER A 105 5.65 32.92 -8.57
N ASP A 106 4.46 32.48 -8.20
CA ASP A 106 4.17 31.07 -7.85
C ASP A 106 4.47 30.09 -9.00
N VAL A 107 4.59 30.62 -10.23
CA VAL A 107 4.95 29.87 -11.45
C VAL A 107 6.46 29.79 -11.69
N ASP A 108 7.28 30.54 -10.96
CA ASP A 108 8.73 30.45 -11.11
C ASP A 108 9.29 29.18 -10.46
N THR A 109 10.26 28.56 -11.12
CA THR A 109 11.00 27.42 -10.56
C THR A 109 11.93 27.88 -9.43
N LEU A 110 12.23 27.01 -8.47
CA LEU A 110 13.19 27.33 -7.41
C LEU A 110 14.55 27.78 -7.98
N ALA A 111 15.05 27.09 -9.01
CA ALA A 111 16.28 27.47 -9.70
C ALA A 111 16.17 28.85 -10.37
N GLY A 112 15.05 29.12 -11.07
CA GLY A 112 14.82 30.38 -11.77
C GLY A 112 14.69 31.57 -10.83
N ALA A 113 14.04 31.38 -9.68
CA ALA A 113 13.96 32.37 -8.63
C ALA A 113 15.35 32.64 -8.01
N CYS A 114 16.11 31.59 -7.68
CA CYS A 114 17.48 31.76 -7.18
C CYS A 114 18.37 32.56 -8.15
N GLN A 115 18.26 32.29 -9.45
CA GLN A 115 19.03 32.98 -10.47
C GLN A 115 18.62 34.45 -10.63
N SER A 116 17.31 34.73 -10.58
CA SER A 116 16.77 36.09 -10.73
C SER A 116 17.10 37.00 -9.54
N TYR A 117 17.10 36.43 -8.32
CA TYR A 117 17.33 37.17 -7.08
C TYR A 117 18.78 37.06 -6.56
N GLY A 118 19.67 36.34 -7.27
CA GLY A 118 21.08 36.19 -6.89
C GLY A 118 21.29 35.37 -5.62
N ILE A 119 20.40 34.41 -5.35
CA ILE A 119 20.44 33.53 -4.16
C ILE A 119 21.26 32.28 -4.46
N ASP A 120 22.02 31.81 -3.47
CA ASP A 120 22.73 30.54 -3.57
C ASP A 120 21.74 29.37 -3.58
N GLN A 121 21.56 28.80 -4.78
CA GLN A 121 20.69 27.66 -5.01
C GLN A 121 21.05 26.46 -4.12
N ASN A 122 22.34 26.19 -3.87
CA ASN A 122 22.74 25.06 -3.04
C ASN A 122 22.36 25.28 -1.58
N ALA A 123 22.51 26.51 -1.08
CA ALA A 123 22.12 26.87 0.29
C ALA A 123 20.60 26.75 0.48
N LEU A 124 19.80 27.22 -0.49
CA LEU A 124 18.35 27.08 -0.43
C LEU A 124 17.92 25.60 -0.45
N MET A 125 18.46 24.80 -1.38
CA MET A 125 18.13 23.39 -1.47
C MET A 125 18.53 22.59 -0.22
N THR A 126 19.62 23.00 0.45
CA THR A 126 20.05 22.40 1.72
C THR A 126 19.08 22.75 2.85
N ALA A 127 18.71 24.02 3.01
CA ALA A 127 17.74 24.45 4.02
C ALA A 127 16.35 23.82 3.82
N LEU A 128 15.95 23.60 2.56
CA LEU A 128 14.74 22.87 2.23
C LEU A 128 14.89 21.38 2.58
N ALA A 129 16.02 20.73 2.25
CA ALA A 129 16.27 19.35 2.64
C ALA A 129 16.25 19.14 4.17
N GLU A 130 16.66 20.13 4.96
CA GLU A 130 16.58 20.10 6.43
C GLU A 130 15.14 20.12 6.97
N LEU A 131 14.17 20.66 6.23
CA LEU A 131 12.74 20.56 6.60
C LEU A 131 12.20 19.13 6.45
N VAL A 132 12.88 18.34 5.63
CA VAL A 132 12.47 17.02 5.17
C VAL A 132 13.20 15.95 5.99
N GLU A 133 14.44 16.15 6.42
CA GLU A 133 15.07 15.22 7.37
C GLU A 133 14.53 15.39 8.80
N PRO A 134 13.80 14.41 9.37
CA PRO A 134 13.44 14.48 10.77
C PRO A 134 14.66 14.08 11.59
N ALA A 135 15.36 15.02 12.22
CA ALA A 135 16.21 14.78 13.40
C ALA A 135 16.91 13.39 13.41
N ALA A 136 17.56 13.01 12.30
CA ALA A 136 18.09 11.65 12.11
C ALA A 136 19.30 11.37 13.03
N ALA A 137 19.65 12.32 13.89
CA ALA A 137 20.67 12.22 14.90
C ALA A 137 20.19 11.67 16.27
N ALA A 138 18.88 11.37 16.46
CA ALA A 138 18.36 11.03 17.79
C ALA A 138 17.63 9.67 17.92
N VAL A 139 17.83 8.72 17.00
CA VAL A 139 17.42 7.32 17.22
C VAL A 139 18.67 6.46 17.43
N LYS A 140 19.07 6.30 18.69
CA LYS A 140 20.06 5.30 19.10
C LYS A 140 19.50 3.92 18.75
N PRO A 141 20.23 3.06 18.00
CA PRO A 141 19.75 1.72 17.71
C PRO A 141 19.57 0.95 19.02
N ILE A 142 18.34 0.50 19.28
CA ILE A 142 18.05 -0.44 20.36
C ILE A 142 18.68 -1.78 19.94
N ASN A 143 19.83 -2.09 20.51
CA ASN A 143 20.49 -3.37 20.31
C ASN A 143 19.73 -4.46 21.10
N ILE A 144 18.73 -5.10 20.47
CA ILE A 144 17.91 -6.17 21.10
C ILE A 144 18.66 -7.52 21.14
N LEU A 145 19.93 -7.58 20.74
CA LEU A 145 20.67 -8.84 20.59
C LEU A 145 21.75 -9.12 21.65
N GLU A 146 21.68 -8.51 22.85
CA GLU A 146 22.63 -8.82 23.94
C GLU A 146 22.02 -9.58 25.13
N LYS A 147 20.71 -9.89 25.13
CA LYS A 147 20.04 -10.55 26.27
C LYS A 147 19.75 -12.04 26.10
N ARG A 148 20.36 -12.72 25.10
CA ARG A 148 20.16 -14.16 24.85
C ARG A 148 21.43 -15.02 24.97
N VAL A 149 22.40 -14.61 25.77
CA VAL A 149 23.50 -15.47 26.21
C VAL A 149 23.68 -15.29 27.71
N ASN A 150 22.82 -15.94 28.48
CA ASN A 150 23.05 -16.43 29.85
C ASN A 150 21.72 -16.95 30.43
N LEU A 151 21.34 -18.14 29.98
CA LEU A 151 20.60 -19.12 30.78
C LEU A 151 21.14 -20.51 30.44
#